data_AF-A0A7I8IL67-F1
#
_entry.id   AF-A0A7I8IL67-F1
#
_cell.length_a   1.000
_cell.length_b   1.000
_cell.length_c   1.000
_cell.angle_alpha   90.00
_cell.angle_beta   90.00
_cell.angle_gamma   90.00
#
_symmetry.space_group_name_H-M   'P 1'
#
loop_
_entity.id
_entity.type
_entity.pdbx_description
1 polymer ?
#
loop_
_entity_poly.entity_id
_entity_poly.type
_entity_poly.pdbx_seq_one_letter_code
_entity_poly.pdbx_strand_id
1 'polypeptide(L)'
;MSKPELSKLMQWKLSRGKWRKRRSNPPPEGLRALPDLSKAISELTTLKGVGPATASAVLAAYAPDLGPFMSDEAMMAALGNKEYTLKQYLAFARKLQKKAKELTEEGCPFTASDVERALWSFSVGQSGATISGIEELERDPSGRAKRKRNA
;
A
#
# COMPACT_ATOMS: atom_id res chain seq x y z
N MET A 1 -16.43 29.14 11.73
CA MET A 1 -16.27 29.01 10.27
C MET A 1 -17.55 29.46 9.60
N SER A 2 -17.49 30.53 8.83
CA SER A 2 -18.67 31.06 8.13
C SER A 2 -18.80 30.40 6.74
N LYS A 3 -20.04 30.30 6.23
CA LYS A 3 -20.35 29.72 4.90
C LYS A 3 -19.40 30.14 3.76
N PRO A 4 -18.96 31.41 3.63
CA PRO A 4 -18.07 31.82 2.55
C PRO A 4 -16.64 31.28 2.65
N GLU A 5 -16.13 31.02 3.86
CA GLU A 5 -14.79 30.42 4.05
C GLU A 5 -14.79 28.97 3.58
N LEU A 6 -15.89 28.24 3.85
CA LEU A 6 -16.08 26.87 3.40
C LEU A 6 -16.15 26.80 1.87
N SER A 7 -16.85 27.75 1.22
CA SER A 7 -16.95 27.82 -0.24
C SER A 7 -15.60 28.08 -0.91
N LYS A 8 -14.77 28.98 -0.37
CA LYS A 8 -13.41 29.22 -0.87
C LYS A 8 -12.51 28.00 -0.73
N LEU A 9 -12.59 27.32 0.42
CA LEU A 9 -11.85 26.07 0.64
C LEU A 9 -12.28 24.99 -0.36
N MET A 10 -13.57 24.89 -0.65
CA MET A 10 -14.14 23.91 -1.56
C MET A 10 -13.78 24.18 -3.02
N GLN A 11 -13.76 25.46 -3.45
CA GLN A 11 -13.25 25.87 -4.76
C GLN A 11 -11.75 25.59 -4.91
N TRP A 12 -10.95 25.93 -3.91
CA TRP A 12 -9.52 25.61 -3.90
C TRP A 12 -9.29 24.10 -3.98
N LYS A 13 -10.07 23.30 -3.24
CA LYS A 13 -10.01 21.84 -3.26
C LYS A 13 -10.35 21.25 -4.64
N LEU A 14 -11.36 21.78 -5.33
CA LEU A 14 -11.77 21.32 -6.67
C LEU A 14 -10.79 21.76 -7.78
N SER A 15 -10.04 22.85 -7.57
CA SER A 15 -9.04 23.33 -8.54
C SER A 15 -7.76 22.49 -8.61
N ARG A 16 -7.44 21.68 -7.57
CA ARG A 16 -6.19 20.91 -7.48
C ARG A 16 -6.23 19.53 -8.16
N GLY A 17 -7.34 19.11 -8.77
CA GLY A 17 -7.39 17.88 -9.55
C GLY A 17 -8.75 17.16 -9.57
N LYS A 18 -8.90 16.22 -10.50
CA LYS A 18 -10.12 15.44 -10.73
C LYS A 18 -10.38 14.53 -9.52
N TRP A 19 -11.38 14.87 -8.70
CA TRP A 19 -11.81 14.07 -7.55
C TRP A 19 -12.20 12.66 -8.00
N ARG A 20 -11.32 11.69 -7.77
CA ARG A 20 -11.63 10.27 -7.90
C ARG A 20 -12.35 9.87 -6.62
N LYS A 21 -13.55 9.29 -6.70
CA LYS A 21 -14.27 8.75 -5.54
C LYS A 21 -13.28 7.90 -4.73
N ARG A 22 -12.99 8.31 -3.51
CA ARG A 22 -12.32 7.45 -2.53
C ARG A 22 -13.26 6.28 -2.30
N ARG A 23 -12.83 5.08 -2.67
CA ARG A 23 -13.68 3.88 -2.57
C ARG A 23 -14.06 3.74 -1.09
N SER A 24 -15.35 3.59 -0.84
CA SER A 24 -15.89 3.21 0.45
C SER A 24 -15.14 1.99 0.96
N ASN A 25 -14.94 1.89 2.27
CA ASN A 25 -14.25 0.80 2.96
C ASN A 25 -14.47 -0.55 2.27
N PRO A 26 -13.43 -1.38 2.11
CA PRO A 26 -13.60 -2.72 1.56
C PRO A 26 -14.73 -3.43 2.33
N PRO A 27 -15.66 -4.11 1.63
CA PRO A 27 -16.79 -4.74 2.29
C PRO A 27 -16.29 -5.77 3.30
N PRO A 28 -16.93 -5.86 4.47
CA PRO A 28 -16.49 -6.74 5.54
C PRO A 28 -16.57 -8.23 5.17
N GLU A 29 -17.27 -8.60 4.11
CA GLU A 29 -17.45 -9.99 3.66
C GLU A 29 -16.10 -10.65 3.32
N GLY A 30 -15.29 -10.05 2.45
CA GLY A 30 -13.96 -10.56 2.10
C GLY A 30 -12.99 -10.64 3.29
N LEU A 31 -13.24 -9.87 4.34
CA LEU A 31 -12.45 -9.88 5.58
C LEU A 31 -12.94 -10.95 6.57
N ARG A 32 -14.22 -11.35 6.50
CA ARG A 32 -14.82 -12.43 7.30
C ARG A 32 -14.38 -13.82 6.83
N ALA A 33 -13.92 -13.95 5.59
CA ALA A 33 -13.40 -15.20 5.04
C ALA A 33 -12.04 -15.62 5.63
N LEU A 34 -11.40 -14.79 6.46
CA LEU A 34 -10.16 -15.13 7.17
C LEU A 34 -10.42 -16.28 8.17
N PRO A 35 -9.47 -17.22 8.34
CA PRO A 35 -8.07 -17.18 7.87
C PRO A 35 -7.84 -17.69 6.43
N ASP A 36 -8.88 -18.01 5.66
CA ASP A 36 -8.75 -18.53 4.30
C ASP A 36 -8.48 -17.41 3.28
N LEU A 37 -7.19 -17.13 3.05
CA LEU A 37 -6.72 -16.12 2.10
C LEU A 37 -7.25 -16.30 0.68
N SER A 38 -7.49 -17.55 0.26
CA SER A 38 -7.97 -17.83 -1.10
C SER A 38 -9.37 -17.27 -1.28
N LYS A 39 -10.26 -17.57 -0.33
CA LYS A 39 -11.64 -17.06 -0.32
C LYS A 39 -11.67 -15.55 -0.15
N ALA A 40 -10.85 -15.02 0.75
CA ALA A 40 -10.77 -13.59 1.00
C ALA A 40 -10.41 -12.79 -0.27
N ILE A 41 -9.41 -13.24 -1.05
CA ILE A 41 -9.07 -12.61 -2.33
C ILE A 41 -10.17 -12.81 -3.36
N SER A 42 -10.73 -14.01 -3.49
CA SER A 42 -11.82 -14.27 -4.43
C SER A 42 -13.02 -13.35 -4.18
N GLU A 43 -13.43 -13.15 -2.93
CA GLU A 43 -14.51 -12.24 -2.56
C GLU A 43 -14.13 -10.78 -2.81
N LEU A 44 -12.92 -10.35 -2.44
CA LEU A 44 -12.47 -8.98 -2.68
C LEU A 44 -12.35 -8.65 -4.17
N THR A 45 -11.96 -9.61 -5.01
CA THR A 45 -11.81 -9.43 -6.47
C THR A 45 -13.13 -9.43 -7.24
N THR A 46 -14.25 -9.85 -6.63
CA THR A 46 -15.59 -9.65 -7.23
C THR A 46 -15.94 -8.17 -7.39
N LEU A 47 -15.28 -7.29 -6.64
CA LEU A 47 -15.51 -5.85 -6.68
C LEU A 47 -14.89 -5.23 -7.93
N LYS A 48 -15.69 -4.42 -8.63
CA LYS A 48 -15.25 -3.72 -9.84
C LYS A 48 -14.02 -2.83 -9.54
N GLY A 49 -12.91 -3.13 -10.22
CA GLY A 49 -11.64 -2.40 -10.04
C GLY A 49 -10.81 -2.87 -8.83
N VAL A 50 -11.06 -4.07 -8.31
CA VAL A 50 -10.18 -4.75 -7.35
C VAL A 50 -9.53 -5.94 -8.03
N GLY A 51 -8.25 -5.79 -8.37
CA GLY A 51 -7.41 -6.92 -8.78
C GLY A 51 -6.78 -7.63 -7.58
N PRO A 52 -6.09 -8.76 -7.79
CA PRO A 52 -5.36 -9.48 -6.75
C PRO A 52 -4.36 -8.61 -5.96
N ALA A 53 -3.68 -7.67 -6.65
CA ALA A 53 -2.77 -6.72 -6.01
C ALA A 53 -3.51 -5.75 -5.06
N THR A 54 -4.66 -5.21 -5.48
CA THR A 54 -5.46 -4.32 -4.62
C THR A 54 -6.14 -5.09 -3.48
N ALA A 55 -6.56 -6.33 -3.71
CA ALA A 55 -7.13 -7.20 -2.69
C ALA A 55 -6.09 -7.53 -1.62
N SER A 56 -4.86 -7.89 -2.01
CA SER A 56 -3.77 -8.14 -1.06
C SER A 56 -3.39 -6.90 -0.25
N ALA A 57 -3.42 -5.70 -0.84
CA ALA A 57 -3.20 -4.45 -0.09
C ALA A 57 -4.24 -4.25 1.02
N VAL A 58 -5.51 -4.57 0.75
CA VAL A 58 -6.59 -4.53 1.74
C VAL A 58 -6.35 -5.56 2.84
N LEU A 59 -5.95 -6.78 2.48
CA LEU A 59 -5.65 -7.84 3.45
C LEU A 59 -4.46 -7.48 4.35
N ALA A 60 -3.41 -6.87 3.79
CA ALA A 60 -2.25 -6.41 4.56
C ALA A 60 -2.59 -5.32 5.56
N ALA A 61 -3.54 -4.44 5.21
CA ALA A 61 -4.03 -3.41 6.13
C ALA A 61 -4.92 -3.97 7.24
N TYR A 62 -5.68 -5.04 6.99
CA TYR A 62 -6.64 -5.60 7.94
C TYR A 62 -6.08 -6.72 8.82
N ALA A 63 -5.29 -7.63 8.22
CA ALA A 63 -4.72 -8.80 8.86
C ALA A 63 -3.23 -8.92 8.46
N PRO A 64 -2.36 -8.05 9.00
CA PRO A 64 -0.94 -8.00 8.63
C PRO A 64 -0.18 -9.29 8.94
N ASP A 65 -0.67 -10.08 9.90
CA ASP A 65 -0.14 -11.39 10.27
C ASP A 65 -0.38 -12.46 9.19
N LEU A 66 -1.50 -12.35 8.47
CA LEU A 66 -1.97 -13.37 7.55
C LEU A 66 -1.71 -13.00 6.09
N GLY A 67 -2.05 -11.80 5.65
CA GLY A 67 -2.03 -11.43 4.23
C GLY A 67 -1.02 -10.34 3.92
N PRO A 68 0.22 -10.65 3.52
CA PRO A 68 1.19 -9.63 3.12
C PRO A 68 0.78 -8.92 1.81
N PHE A 69 1.30 -7.72 1.59
CA PHE A 69 1.06 -7.01 0.34
C PHE A 69 1.82 -7.64 -0.83
N MET A 70 1.15 -7.82 -1.98
CA MET A 70 1.76 -8.43 -3.17
C MET A 70 2.54 -7.39 -3.98
N SER A 71 3.61 -6.82 -3.42
CA SER A 71 4.50 -5.91 -4.15
C SER A 71 5.42 -6.67 -5.11
N ASP A 72 5.75 -6.08 -6.26
CA ASP A 72 6.58 -6.70 -7.30
C ASP A 72 7.98 -7.03 -6.79
N GLU A 73 8.54 -6.12 -6.00
CA GLU A 73 9.87 -6.23 -5.43
C GLU A 73 9.92 -7.38 -4.41
N ALA A 74 8.93 -7.46 -3.50
CA ALA A 74 8.88 -8.54 -2.53
C ALA A 74 8.56 -9.89 -3.20
N MET A 75 7.69 -9.90 -4.22
CA MET A 75 7.39 -11.09 -5.02
C MET A 75 8.64 -11.61 -5.75
N MET A 76 9.43 -10.72 -6.36
CA MET A 76 10.71 -11.09 -6.95
C MET A 76 11.70 -11.59 -5.91
N ALA A 77 11.81 -10.93 -4.76
CA ALA A 77 12.74 -11.33 -3.72
C ALA A 77 12.37 -12.69 -3.07
N ALA A 78 11.08 -12.99 -2.92
CA ALA A 78 10.61 -14.21 -2.26
C ALA A 78 10.37 -15.40 -3.21
N LEU A 79 9.90 -15.14 -4.44
CA LEU A 79 9.51 -16.17 -5.41
C LEU A 79 10.31 -16.13 -6.72
N GLY A 80 10.99 -15.03 -7.04
CA GLY A 80 11.72 -14.86 -8.31
C GLY A 80 10.81 -14.63 -9.53
N ASN A 81 9.52 -14.36 -9.33
CA ASN A 81 8.55 -14.09 -10.41
C ASN A 81 7.59 -12.95 -10.02
N LYS A 82 6.96 -12.32 -11.01
CA LYS A 82 5.98 -11.21 -10.84
C LYS A 82 4.58 -11.58 -11.33
N GLU A 83 4.19 -12.84 -11.17
CA GLU A 83 2.89 -13.30 -11.66
C GLU A 83 1.77 -12.97 -10.67
N TYR A 84 0.84 -12.10 -11.07
CA TYR A 84 -0.33 -11.71 -10.26
C TYR A 84 -1.46 -12.74 -10.30
N THR A 85 -1.15 -13.98 -9.95
CA THR A 85 -2.13 -15.07 -9.85
C THR A 85 -2.41 -15.42 -8.40
N LEU A 86 -3.61 -15.93 -8.13
CA LEU A 86 -4.01 -16.37 -6.79
C LEU A 86 -3.07 -17.44 -6.23
N LYS A 87 -2.62 -18.37 -7.08
CA LYS A 87 -1.70 -19.44 -6.69
C LYS A 87 -0.36 -18.89 -6.21
N GLN A 88 0.19 -17.91 -6.93
CA GLN A 88 1.45 -17.27 -6.57
C GLN A 88 1.30 -16.45 -5.28
N TYR A 89 0.18 -15.73 -5.12
CA TYR A 89 -0.11 -15.03 -3.87
C TYR A 89 -0.16 -15.97 -2.66
N LEU A 90 -0.83 -17.12 -2.78
CA LEU A 90 -0.89 -18.10 -1.68
C LEU A 90 0.49 -18.69 -1.36
N ALA A 91 1.31 -18.95 -2.38
CA ALA A 91 2.68 -19.42 -2.19
C ALA A 91 3.56 -18.34 -1.52
N PHE A 92 3.42 -17.10 -1.94
CA PHE A 92 4.09 -15.94 -1.37
C PHE A 92 3.70 -15.74 0.10
N ALA A 93 2.41 -15.65 0.39
CA ALA A 93 1.89 -15.47 1.75
C ALA A 93 2.38 -16.57 2.70
N ARG A 94 2.34 -17.84 2.27
CA ARG A 94 2.85 -18.97 3.08
C ARG A 94 4.34 -18.86 3.38
N LYS A 95 5.17 -18.47 2.40
CA LYS A 95 6.61 -18.29 2.62
C LYS A 95 6.87 -17.17 3.64
N LEU A 96 6.18 -16.04 3.50
CA LEU A 96 6.34 -14.90 4.39
C LEU A 96 5.83 -15.20 5.81
N GLN A 97 4.69 -15.85 5.95
CA GLN A 97 4.18 -16.32 7.24
C GLN A 97 5.17 -17.27 7.93
N LYS A 98 5.74 -18.22 7.18
CA LYS A 98 6.75 -19.14 7.72
C LYS A 98 7.98 -18.38 8.22
N LYS A 99 8.49 -17.43 7.42
CA LYS A 99 9.64 -16.60 7.78
C LYS A 99 9.36 -15.68 8.96
N ALA A 100 8.18 -15.07 9.00
CA ALA A 100 7.73 -14.26 10.13
C ALA A 100 7.69 -15.08 11.42
N LYS A 101 7.21 -16.33 11.35
CA LYS A 101 7.21 -17.25 12.49
C LYS A 101 8.63 -17.61 12.94
N GLU A 102 9.52 -17.97 12.02
CA GLU A 102 10.94 -18.26 12.31
C GLU A 102 11.62 -17.07 13.01
N LEU A 103 11.44 -15.85 12.48
CA LEU A 103 12.02 -14.63 13.07
C LEU A 103 11.39 -14.27 14.43
N THR A 104 10.12 -14.59 14.63
CA THR A 104 9.43 -14.40 15.90
C THR A 104 9.96 -15.32 16.98
N GLU A 105 10.32 -16.56 16.63
CA GLU A 105 10.97 -17.51 17.54
C GLU A 105 12.39 -17.05 17.94
N GLU A 106 13.07 -16.28 17.08
CA GLU A 106 14.39 -15.67 17.35
C GLU A 106 14.34 -14.44 18.28
N GLY A 107 13.14 -14.02 18.72
CA GLY A 107 12.98 -13.07 19.83
C GLY A 107 12.37 -11.70 19.47
N CYS A 108 12.08 -11.44 18.20
CA CYS A 108 11.44 -10.20 17.74
C CYS A 108 10.11 -10.51 17.06
N PRO A 109 8.96 -9.94 17.49
CA PRO A 109 7.68 -10.23 16.84
C PRO A 109 7.68 -9.68 15.41
N PHE A 110 7.59 -10.57 14.43
CA PHE A 110 7.46 -10.22 13.01
C PHE A 110 6.12 -10.70 12.47
N THR A 111 5.43 -9.82 11.77
CA THR A 111 4.25 -10.19 10.97
C THR A 111 4.66 -10.55 9.54
N ALA A 112 3.80 -11.25 8.79
CA ALA A 112 4.04 -11.50 7.38
C ALA A 112 4.24 -10.20 6.58
N SER A 113 3.52 -9.14 6.96
CA SER A 113 3.65 -7.81 6.36
C SER A 113 4.97 -7.11 6.71
N ASP A 114 5.56 -7.36 7.87
CA ASP A 114 6.87 -6.78 8.22
C ASP A 114 7.99 -7.42 7.41
N VAL A 115 7.90 -8.73 7.19
CA VAL A 115 8.83 -9.45 6.30
C VAL A 115 8.69 -8.96 4.85
N GLU A 116 7.48 -8.72 4.39
CA GLU A 116 7.22 -8.10 3.07
C GLU A 116 7.90 -6.74 2.94
N ARG A 117 7.67 -5.84 3.90
CA ARG A 117 8.26 -4.49 3.90
C ARG A 117 9.78 -4.52 3.95
N ALA A 118 10.36 -5.46 4.70
CA ALA A 118 11.80 -5.65 4.76
C ALA A 118 12.36 -6.06 3.39
N LEU A 119 11.72 -7.03 2.72
CA LEU A 119 12.10 -7.46 1.37
C LEU A 119 11.95 -6.33 0.34
N TRP A 120 10.83 -5.60 0.38
CA TRP A 120 10.59 -4.45 -0.49
C TRP A 120 11.65 -3.36 -0.27
N SER A 121 11.88 -2.95 0.97
CA SER A 121 12.86 -1.91 1.31
C SER A 121 14.27 -2.28 0.85
N PHE A 122 14.65 -3.55 1.02
CA PHE A 122 15.94 -4.07 0.56
C PHE A 122 16.07 -4.06 -0.96
N SER A 123 15.00 -4.42 -1.69
CA SER A 123 15.00 -4.43 -3.16
C SER A 123 15.02 -3.01 -3.74
N VAL A 124 14.25 -2.08 -3.16
CA VAL A 124 14.23 -0.66 -3.59
C VAL A 124 15.56 0.00 -3.29
N GLY A 125 16.14 -0.26 -2.11
CA GLY A 125 17.45 0.24 -1.71
C GLY A 125 18.60 -0.22 -2.61
N GLN A 126 18.57 -1.48 -3.08
CA GLN A 126 19.56 -1.98 -4.06
C GLN A 126 19.39 -1.38 -5.45
N SER A 127 18.16 -1.03 -5.84
CA SER A 127 17.86 -0.49 -7.17
C SER A 127 18.25 0.98 -7.31
N GLY A 128 18.74 1.63 -6.25
CA GLY A 128 19.07 3.06 -6.24
C GLY A 128 17.86 3.97 -6.54
N ALA A 129 16.65 3.42 -6.49
CA ALA A 129 15.43 4.14 -6.80
C ALA A 129 15.14 5.11 -5.65
N THR A 130 15.33 6.40 -5.90
CA THR A 130 14.83 7.46 -5.04
C THR A 130 13.33 7.25 -4.83
N ILE A 131 12.90 7.15 -3.57
CA ILE A 131 11.48 7.09 -3.20
C ILE A 131 10.88 8.46 -3.54
N SER A 132 10.45 8.65 -4.78
CA SER A 132 9.91 9.91 -5.32
C SER A 132 8.52 10.27 -4.77
N GLY A 133 8.05 9.59 -3.73
CA GLY A 133 6.68 9.70 -3.20
C GLY A 133 6.55 10.23 -1.77
N ILE A 134 7.64 10.52 -1.05
CA ILE A 134 7.56 10.98 0.35
C ILE A 134 8.06 12.43 0.53
N GLU A 135 8.79 13.02 -0.43
CA GLU A 135 9.34 14.37 -0.27
C GLU A 135 8.33 15.53 -0.46
N GLU A 136 7.09 15.28 -0.92
CA GLU A 136 6.14 16.37 -1.22
C GLU A 136 5.27 16.81 -0.02
N LEU A 137 5.49 16.27 1.19
CA LEU A 137 4.71 16.62 2.38
C LEU A 137 5.42 17.54 3.39
N GLU A 138 6.71 17.83 3.23
CA GLU A 138 7.47 18.69 4.18
C GLU A 138 8.09 19.95 3.55
N ARG A 139 7.47 20.53 2.51
CA ARG A 139 7.86 21.88 2.06
C ARG A 139 6.85 22.93 2.52
N ASP A 140 7.14 23.50 3.68
CA ASP A 140 6.53 24.73 4.20
C ASP A 140 6.56 25.85 3.13
N PRO A 141 5.42 26.49 2.77
CA PRO A 141 5.37 27.54 1.77
C PRO A 141 5.69 28.95 2.33
N SER A 142 6.69 29.10 3.21
CA SER A 142 7.10 30.38 3.77
C SER A 142 8.43 30.90 3.18
N GLY A 143 8.51 31.07 1.85
CA GLY A 143 9.71 31.58 1.17
C GLY A 143 9.40 32.66 0.13
N ARG A 144 9.37 33.93 0.55
CA ARG A 144 9.17 35.11 -0.30
C ARG A 144 10.32 35.29 -1.31
N ALA A 145 10.13 34.88 -2.57
CA ALA A 145 11.11 35.13 -3.63
C ALA A 145 10.96 36.56 -4.23
N LYS A 146 11.93 37.45 -3.94
CA LYS A 146 12.11 38.73 -4.64
C LYS A 146 12.62 38.47 -6.06
N ARG A 147 11.83 38.77 -7.09
CA ARG A 147 12.27 38.84 -8.49
C ARG A 147 13.12 40.10 -8.72
N LYS A 148 14.41 39.94 -9.03
CA LYS A 148 15.26 40.98 -9.63
C LYS A 148 14.82 41.22 -11.08
N ARG A 149 14.61 42.48 -11.44
CA ARG A 149 14.43 42.94 -12.83
C ARG A 149 15.83 43.23 -13.38
N ASN A 150 16.17 42.66 -14.53
CA ASN A 150 17.34 43.11 -15.29
C ASN A 150 16.91 44.23 -16.24
N ALA A 151 17.81 45.21 -16.34
CA ALA A 151 17.73 46.41 -17.17
C ALA A 151 17.79 46.08 -18.67
#